data_AF-A0A2M9L077-F1
#
_entry.id   AF-A0A2M9L077-F1
#
_cell.length_a   1.000
_cell.length_b   1.000
_cell.length_c   1.000
_cell.angle_alpha   90.00
_cell.angle_beta   90.00
_cell.angle_gamma   90.00
#
_symmetry.space_group_name_H-M   'P 1'
#
loop_
_entity.id
_entity.type
_entity.pdbx_description
1 polymer ?
#
loop_
_entity_poly.entity_id
_entity_poly.type
_entity_poly.pdbx_seq_one_letter_code
_entity_poly.pdbx_strand_id
1 'polypeptide(L)'
;MRRPDQQTTTRPTTGPAPGAGTGTDADATVDAPPGKAEEQDRHPTGTGPAAEGHPAGDLTTEAVLAPYLRGQAADFLRSLRLHHEHSAPAESGGHDAAAATRALRRAARRISGSLHTFRAALDPHWADQLRAELAWLSGVLAREHAYANRLTRLVEALHQLSGPALPAARGARAAGEAAASDAQGRAALGVGAARAGALLERRLTLARTRSHSAALQALGSSRFHAVADAVALLASDVPLAPGTTGRTAEALLEPAERAEQRLLTAVAALPPADSEPYNEAQDAAWHQARLLLRLHRYAHEVVLGAAAPALASCGHALDLHRDAVEAAAAAAAAARTPRIAPATAYALGVLHADQRHEVEAARAVFRETWPYATALTAP
;
A
#
# COMPACT_ATOMS: atom_id res chain seq x y z
N MET A 1 53.14 40.04 -12.00
CA MET A 1 53.32 39.28 -10.74
C MET A 1 53.02 37.80 -10.98
N ARG A 2 53.53 36.93 -10.10
CA ARG A 2 53.71 35.46 -10.22
C ARG A 2 52.57 34.63 -10.86
N ARG A 3 52.96 33.73 -11.78
CA ARG A 3 52.48 32.32 -11.92
C ARG A 3 53.25 31.43 -10.90
N PRO A 4 52.98 30.11 -10.74
CA PRO A 4 51.98 29.24 -11.38
C PRO A 4 51.11 28.45 -10.37
N ASP A 5 50.22 27.59 -10.87
CA ASP A 5 50.21 26.16 -10.48
C ASP A 5 49.59 25.31 -11.59
N GLN A 6 50.38 24.38 -12.13
CA GLN A 6 49.94 23.30 -13.02
C GLN A 6 50.63 22.03 -12.53
N GLN A 7 49.85 21.04 -12.07
CA GLN A 7 50.37 19.71 -11.78
C GLN A 7 49.94 18.74 -12.85
N THR A 8 50.91 18.34 -13.66
CA THR A 8 50.78 17.33 -14.71
C THR A 8 51.20 15.99 -14.13
N THR A 9 50.27 15.05 -13.96
CA THR A 9 50.60 13.65 -13.62
C THR A 9 50.57 12.78 -14.87
N THR A 10 51.69 12.10 -15.11
CA THR A 10 52.00 11.29 -16.28
C THR A 10 51.29 9.92 -16.30
N ARG A 11 51.05 9.42 -17.52
CA ARG A 11 50.68 8.04 -17.83
C ARG A 11 51.90 7.32 -18.43
N PRO A 12 52.08 6.01 -18.18
CA PRO A 12 52.05 5.02 -19.28
C PRO A 12 51.23 3.76 -18.88
N THR A 13 50.27 3.22 -19.65
CA THR A 13 50.36 2.43 -20.91
C THR A 13 51.16 1.13 -20.86
N THR A 14 50.44 -0.01 -20.78
CA THR A 14 50.56 -1.17 -21.70
C THR A 14 49.36 -2.12 -21.55
N GLY A 15 48.90 -2.72 -22.66
CA GLY A 15 48.15 -4.00 -22.70
C GLY A 15 49.07 -5.12 -23.23
N PRO A 16 48.59 -6.23 -23.85
CA PRO A 16 47.21 -6.60 -24.19
C PRO A 16 46.79 -8.05 -23.76
N ALA A 17 45.63 -8.51 -24.26
CA ALA A 17 45.12 -9.91 -24.22
C ALA A 17 45.78 -10.79 -25.34
N PRO A 18 45.34 -12.04 -25.74
CA PRO A 18 44.15 -12.83 -25.37
C PRO A 18 44.30 -14.38 -25.28
N GLY A 19 43.17 -15.11 -25.14
CA GLY A 19 42.99 -16.57 -25.37
C GLY A 19 41.80 -17.10 -24.53
N ALA A 20 40.66 -17.63 -25.01
CA ALA A 20 40.25 -18.48 -26.14
C ALA A 20 40.22 -20.00 -25.83
N GLY A 21 39.04 -20.64 -25.94
CA GLY A 21 38.77 -22.09 -25.75
C GLY A 21 37.51 -22.37 -24.92
N THR A 22 36.34 -22.66 -25.52
CA THR A 22 35.72 -24.02 -25.66
C THR A 22 35.50 -24.75 -24.31
N GLY A 23 34.30 -25.17 -23.87
CA GLY A 23 32.99 -25.29 -24.53
C GLY A 23 32.64 -26.75 -24.87
N THR A 24 31.86 -27.43 -24.00
CA THR A 24 31.19 -28.72 -24.29
C THR A 24 29.99 -28.92 -23.36
N ASP A 25 28.86 -29.38 -23.91
CA ASP A 25 27.68 -29.86 -23.17
C ASP A 25 27.87 -31.29 -22.62
N ALA A 26 27.14 -31.66 -21.56
CA ALA A 26 26.74 -33.05 -21.32
C ALA A 26 25.52 -33.12 -20.37
N ASP A 27 24.40 -33.58 -20.92
CA ASP A 27 23.17 -33.99 -20.22
C ASP A 27 23.29 -35.44 -19.71
N ALA A 28 22.61 -35.79 -18.60
CA ALA A 28 22.28 -37.18 -18.20
C ALA A 28 21.42 -37.24 -16.91
N THR A 29 20.10 -37.21 -17.04
CA THR A 29 19.15 -37.76 -16.05
C THR A 29 18.99 -39.28 -16.22
N VAL A 30 19.02 -40.10 -15.14
CA VAL A 30 18.38 -41.45 -15.11
C VAL A 30 17.86 -41.83 -13.70
N ASP A 31 16.56 -42.11 -13.64
CA ASP A 31 15.71 -43.01 -12.80
C ASP A 31 15.96 -43.41 -11.31
N ALA A 32 14.81 -43.73 -10.70
CA ALA A 32 14.55 -44.41 -9.42
C ALA A 32 13.41 -45.46 -9.63
N PRO A 33 12.69 -45.98 -8.60
CA PRO A 33 13.08 -46.53 -7.30
C PRO A 33 13.11 -48.09 -7.41
N PRO A 34 12.16 -48.95 -6.94
CA PRO A 34 11.46 -49.16 -5.64
C PRO A 34 12.23 -50.15 -4.71
N GLY A 35 11.76 -50.62 -3.54
CA GLY A 35 10.58 -50.32 -2.71
C GLY A 35 9.99 -51.58 -2.03
N LYS A 36 9.53 -51.45 -0.76
CA LYS A 36 9.00 -52.49 0.17
C LYS A 36 10.05 -53.39 0.85
N ALA A 37 9.79 -54.03 2.01
CA ALA A 37 8.99 -53.72 3.21
C ALA A 37 9.19 -54.90 4.19
N GLU A 38 9.36 -54.67 5.50
CA GLU A 38 9.05 -55.69 6.52
C GLU A 38 8.94 -55.11 7.94
N GLU A 39 8.25 -55.85 8.80
CA GLU A 39 7.63 -55.43 10.05
C GLU A 39 8.10 -56.35 11.19
N GLN A 40 8.47 -55.80 12.36
CA GLN A 40 8.62 -56.61 13.57
C GLN A 40 8.69 -55.80 14.88
N ASP A 41 7.93 -56.28 15.86
CA ASP A 41 7.88 -55.80 17.24
C ASP A 41 9.23 -55.78 17.96
N ARG A 42 9.40 -54.74 18.80
CA ARG A 42 9.97 -54.90 20.15
C ARG A 42 9.74 -53.68 21.05
N HIS A 43 8.94 -53.88 22.10
CA HIS A 43 8.91 -52.99 23.27
C HIS A 43 10.25 -53.09 24.01
N PRO A 44 10.78 -51.97 24.54
CA PRO A 44 11.13 -52.01 25.96
C PRO A 44 10.74 -50.74 26.72
N THR A 45 10.40 -50.97 27.99
CA THR A 45 10.28 -49.95 29.03
C THR A 45 11.56 -49.13 29.18
N GLY A 46 11.46 -47.80 29.19
CA GLY A 46 12.61 -46.92 29.44
C GLY A 46 12.18 -45.51 29.81
N THR A 47 12.36 -45.17 31.08
CA THR A 47 12.57 -43.84 31.67
C THR A 47 12.36 -42.66 30.71
N GLY A 48 11.24 -41.95 30.86
CA GLY A 48 11.05 -40.66 30.18
C GLY A 48 12.20 -39.71 30.55
N PRO A 49 12.98 -39.18 29.58
CA PRO A 49 13.93 -38.15 29.88
C PRO A 49 13.17 -36.93 30.41
N ALA A 50 13.79 -36.21 31.33
CA ALA A 50 13.21 -34.99 31.89
C ALA A 50 12.72 -34.10 30.75
N ALA A 51 11.54 -33.51 30.91
CA ALA A 51 11.17 -32.36 30.12
C ALA A 51 12.24 -31.29 30.40
N GLU A 52 13.18 -31.14 29.46
CA GLU A 52 14.10 -30.03 29.45
C GLU A 52 13.26 -28.77 29.35
N GLY A 53 13.01 -28.17 30.50
CA GLY A 53 12.39 -26.88 30.61
C GLY A 53 13.30 -25.92 29.86
N HIS A 54 12.96 -25.67 28.60
CA HIS A 54 13.47 -24.53 27.87
C HIS A 54 13.27 -23.34 28.79
N PRO A 55 14.34 -22.64 29.20
CA PRO A 55 14.16 -21.39 29.89
C PRO A 55 13.53 -20.46 28.87
N ALA A 56 12.21 -20.32 28.94
CA ALA A 56 11.49 -19.16 28.45
C ALA A 56 11.91 -17.97 29.33
N GLY A 57 13.19 -17.59 29.22
CA GLY A 57 13.72 -16.40 29.84
C GLY A 57 12.98 -15.24 29.23
N ASP A 58 12.28 -14.47 30.07
CA ASP A 58 11.32 -13.46 29.65
C ASP A 58 11.91 -12.59 28.55
N LEU A 59 11.39 -12.74 27.33
CA LEU A 59 11.83 -11.93 26.19
C LEU A 59 11.65 -10.47 26.58
N THR A 60 12.71 -9.68 26.45
CA THR A 60 12.62 -8.25 26.77
C THR A 60 11.85 -7.50 25.69
N THR A 61 11.28 -6.36 26.05
CA THR A 61 10.70 -5.40 25.10
C THR A 61 11.66 -5.10 23.94
N GLU A 62 12.96 -4.97 24.24
CA GLU A 62 14.03 -4.79 23.26
C GLU A 62 14.18 -5.99 22.31
N ALA A 63 14.21 -7.21 22.85
CA ALA A 63 14.37 -8.45 22.09
C ALA A 63 13.24 -8.70 21.08
N VAL A 64 12.05 -8.12 21.31
CA VAL A 64 10.92 -8.17 20.37
C VAL A 64 10.92 -6.98 19.40
N LEU A 65 11.00 -5.75 19.92
CA LEU A 65 10.82 -4.54 19.12
C LEU A 65 12.01 -4.25 18.19
N ALA A 66 13.24 -4.48 18.66
CA ALA A 66 14.44 -4.11 17.91
C ALA A 66 14.64 -4.99 16.66
N PRO A 67 14.52 -6.33 16.69
CA PRO A 67 14.61 -7.15 15.48
C PRO A 67 13.53 -6.82 14.44
N TYR A 68 12.30 -6.51 14.86
CA TYR A 68 11.25 -6.09 13.92
C TYR A 68 11.61 -4.78 13.21
N LEU A 69 12.02 -3.75 13.97
CA LEU A 69 12.40 -2.45 13.39
C LEU A 69 13.62 -2.57 12.46
N ARG A 70 14.65 -3.32 12.87
CA ARG A 70 15.84 -3.60 12.04
C ARG A 70 15.46 -4.35 10.75
N GLY A 71 14.55 -5.33 10.83
CA GLY A 71 14.03 -6.05 9.66
C GLY A 71 13.29 -5.13 8.69
N GLN A 72 12.40 -4.26 9.18
CA GLN A 72 11.71 -3.29 8.34
C GLN A 72 12.66 -2.23 7.76
N ALA A 73 13.70 -1.82 8.49
CA ALA A 73 14.74 -0.94 7.99
C ALA A 73 15.57 -1.60 6.88
N ALA A 74 15.95 -2.88 7.03
CA ALA A 74 16.63 -3.65 5.99
C ALA A 74 15.77 -3.80 4.71
N ASP A 75 14.45 -4.05 4.86
CA ASP A 75 13.52 -4.09 3.73
C ASP A 75 13.35 -2.71 3.06
N PHE A 76 13.35 -1.62 3.82
CA PHE A 76 13.36 -0.25 3.28
C PHE A 76 14.63 -0.02 2.44
N LEU A 77 15.82 -0.30 2.97
CA LEU A 77 17.08 -0.10 2.25
C LEU A 77 17.21 -1.02 1.03
N ARG A 78 16.76 -2.28 1.13
CA ARG A 78 16.71 -3.23 0.00
C ARG A 78 15.79 -2.71 -1.11
N SER A 79 14.59 -2.25 -0.76
CA SER A 79 13.64 -1.70 -1.73
C SER A 79 14.07 -0.36 -2.33
N LEU A 80 14.83 0.46 -1.59
CA LEU A 80 15.48 1.65 -2.12
C LEU A 80 16.57 1.31 -3.15
N ARG A 81 17.43 0.33 -2.84
CA ARG A 81 18.46 -0.14 -3.78
C ARG A 81 17.84 -0.70 -5.05
N LEU A 82 16.84 -1.57 -4.92
CA LEU A 82 16.04 -2.06 -6.05
C LEU A 82 15.40 -0.91 -6.84
N HIS A 83 14.87 0.12 -6.17
CA HIS A 83 14.32 1.28 -6.87
C HIS A 83 15.39 2.03 -7.68
N HIS A 84 16.61 2.18 -7.17
CA HIS A 84 17.71 2.78 -7.93
C HIS A 84 18.13 1.92 -9.13
N GLU A 85 18.30 0.62 -8.94
CA GLU A 85 18.63 -0.37 -9.99
C GLU A 85 17.62 -0.35 -11.15
N HIS A 86 16.31 -0.29 -10.85
CA HIS A 86 15.23 -0.34 -11.85
C HIS A 86 14.79 1.05 -12.34
N SER A 87 15.35 2.15 -11.83
CA SER A 87 15.08 3.51 -12.34
C SER A 87 15.99 3.91 -13.50
N ALA A 88 16.94 3.06 -13.89
CA ALA A 88 17.70 3.22 -15.12
C ALA A 88 16.78 3.06 -16.35
N PRO A 89 17.06 3.75 -17.48
CA PRO A 89 16.20 3.74 -18.66
C PRO A 89 16.35 2.43 -19.46
N ALA A 90 15.68 1.37 -18.99
CA ALA A 90 15.42 0.15 -19.73
C ALA A 90 13.90 -0.04 -19.86
N GLU A 91 13.41 -0.30 -21.08
CA GLU A 91 11.99 -0.22 -21.43
C GLU A 91 11.07 -1.20 -20.66
N SER A 92 11.64 -2.23 -20.02
CA SER A 92 10.93 -3.19 -19.16
C SER A 92 10.91 -2.84 -17.66
N GLY A 93 11.79 -1.96 -17.17
CA GLY A 93 12.03 -1.76 -15.72
C GLY A 93 10.91 -1.08 -14.93
N GLY A 94 9.91 -0.49 -15.60
CA GLY A 94 8.87 0.33 -14.97
C GLY A 94 7.97 -0.42 -13.98
N HIS A 95 7.68 -1.70 -14.23
CA HIS A 95 6.87 -2.53 -13.33
C HIS A 95 7.60 -2.85 -12.03
N ASP A 96 8.90 -3.13 -12.13
CA ASP A 96 9.77 -3.47 -10.99
C ASP A 96 10.10 -2.22 -10.16
N ALA A 97 10.36 -1.07 -10.81
CA ALA A 97 10.48 0.20 -10.12
C ALA A 97 9.19 0.57 -9.33
N ALA A 98 8.01 0.27 -9.88
CA ALA A 98 6.74 0.45 -9.20
C ALA A 98 6.49 -0.60 -8.09
N ALA A 99 7.01 -1.83 -8.22
CA ALA A 99 7.02 -2.82 -7.15
C ALA A 99 7.95 -2.42 -6.00
N ALA A 100 9.17 -2.00 -6.30
CA ALA A 100 10.15 -1.47 -5.34
C ALA A 100 9.59 -0.25 -4.59
N THR A 101 8.99 0.72 -5.30
CA THR A 101 8.30 1.87 -4.67
C THR A 101 7.14 1.44 -3.77
N ARG A 102 6.37 0.41 -4.16
CA ARG A 102 5.31 -0.15 -3.30
C ARG A 102 5.88 -0.81 -2.04
N ALA A 103 7.00 -1.53 -2.14
CA ALA A 103 7.70 -2.14 -1.02
C ALA A 103 8.29 -1.08 -0.07
N LEU A 104 8.97 -0.07 -0.61
CA LEU A 104 9.55 1.06 0.14
C LEU A 104 8.49 1.77 0.98
N ARG A 105 7.33 2.10 0.38
CA ARG A 105 6.19 2.68 1.10
C ARG A 105 5.57 1.71 2.11
N ARG A 106 5.62 0.39 1.91
CA ARG A 106 5.13 -0.61 2.89
C ARG A 106 6.03 -0.62 4.13
N ALA A 107 7.35 -0.73 3.95
CA ALA A 107 8.33 -0.68 5.04
C ALA A 107 8.27 0.64 5.81
N ALA A 108 8.31 1.79 5.13
CA ALA A 108 8.23 3.12 5.74
C ALA A 108 6.99 3.30 6.65
N ARG A 109 5.84 2.74 6.23
CA ARG A 109 4.58 2.84 7.00
C ARG A 109 4.50 1.84 8.15
N ARG A 110 5.21 0.71 8.09
CA ARG A 110 5.38 -0.22 9.22
C ARG A 110 6.26 0.41 10.29
N ILE A 111 7.44 0.90 9.91
CA ILE A 111 8.33 1.67 10.80
C ILE A 111 7.54 2.80 11.45
N SER A 112 6.95 3.71 10.66
CA SER A 112 6.14 4.82 11.19
C SER A 112 4.94 4.40 12.04
N GLY A 113 4.42 3.18 11.87
CA GLY A 113 3.32 2.64 12.66
C GLY A 113 3.80 2.09 14.00
N SER A 114 4.85 1.27 14.01
CA SER A 114 5.48 0.76 15.23
C SER A 114 6.03 1.90 16.10
N LEU A 115 6.66 2.91 15.49
CA LEU A 115 7.08 4.14 16.17
C LEU A 115 5.90 4.96 16.75
N HIS A 116 4.68 4.80 16.23
CA HIS A 116 3.50 5.48 16.76
C HIS A 116 2.93 4.74 17.96
N THR A 117 2.73 3.43 17.84
CA THR A 117 2.16 2.60 18.90
C THR A 117 3.12 2.48 20.08
N PHE A 118 4.38 2.11 19.82
CA PHE A 118 5.37 1.82 20.86
C PHE A 118 6.22 3.03 21.25
N ARG A 119 5.70 4.25 21.05
CA ARG A 119 6.40 5.52 21.35
C ARG A 119 6.91 5.62 22.80
N ALA A 120 6.27 4.93 23.75
CA ALA A 120 6.68 4.91 25.15
C ALA A 120 7.90 4.01 25.46
N ALA A 121 8.32 3.15 24.51
CA ALA A 121 9.48 2.28 24.62
C ALA A 121 10.73 2.84 23.90
N LEU A 122 10.58 3.94 23.17
CA LEU A 122 11.57 4.54 22.26
C LEU A 122 11.85 5.99 22.68
N ASP A 123 12.97 6.59 22.23
CA ASP A 123 13.16 8.04 22.38
C ASP A 123 11.97 8.79 21.71
N PRO A 124 11.16 9.52 22.49
CA PRO A 124 9.97 10.18 21.97
C PRO A 124 10.27 11.25 20.92
N HIS A 125 11.40 11.97 21.05
CA HIS A 125 11.74 13.05 20.13
C HIS A 125 12.17 12.49 18.77
N TRP A 126 13.14 11.56 18.78
CA TRP A 126 13.56 10.85 17.57
C TRP A 126 12.39 10.12 16.89
N ALA A 127 11.52 9.44 17.64
CA ALA A 127 10.40 8.69 17.08
C ALA A 127 9.37 9.59 16.36
N ASP A 128 9.06 10.76 16.93
CA ASP A 128 8.15 11.72 16.30
C ASP A 128 8.78 12.40 15.07
N GLN A 129 10.07 12.76 15.13
CA GLN A 129 10.80 13.32 14.00
C GLN A 129 10.86 12.33 12.82
N LEU A 130 11.31 11.09 13.06
CA LEU A 130 11.41 10.07 12.01
C LEU A 130 10.02 9.72 11.44
N ARG A 131 8.96 9.70 12.26
CA ARG A 131 7.58 9.52 11.78
C ARG A 131 7.13 10.64 10.83
N ALA A 132 7.39 11.90 11.16
CA ALA A 132 7.01 13.03 10.31
C ALA A 132 7.68 12.93 8.93
N GLU A 133 8.95 12.55 8.91
CA GLU A 133 9.72 12.36 7.68
C GLU A 133 9.29 11.13 6.86
N LEU A 134 9.05 9.98 7.49
CA LEU A 134 8.53 8.80 6.80
C LEU A 134 7.09 9.01 6.27
N ALA A 135 6.28 9.81 6.97
CA ALA A 135 4.96 10.22 6.49
C ALA A 135 5.07 11.14 5.26
N TRP A 136 5.97 12.13 5.28
CA TRP A 136 6.28 12.98 4.13
C TRP A 136 6.72 12.14 2.92
N LEU A 137 7.76 11.30 3.09
CA LEU A 137 8.33 10.49 2.01
C LEU A 137 7.29 9.52 1.42
N SER A 138 6.59 8.77 2.27
CA SER A 138 5.57 7.81 1.81
C SER A 138 4.38 8.51 1.13
N GLY A 139 4.03 9.74 1.53
CA GLY A 139 3.02 10.57 0.89
C GLY A 139 3.46 11.15 -0.46
N VAL A 140 4.72 11.57 -0.61
CA VAL A 140 5.29 11.95 -1.92
C VAL A 140 5.24 10.78 -2.88
N LEU A 141 5.81 9.64 -2.49
CA LEU A 141 5.87 8.43 -3.32
C LEU A 141 4.50 7.79 -3.59
N ALA A 142 3.46 8.09 -2.79
CA ALA A 142 2.11 7.58 -3.02
C ALA A 142 1.41 8.24 -4.21
N ARG A 143 1.67 9.53 -4.46
CA ARG A 143 0.83 10.37 -5.34
C ARG A 143 0.81 9.93 -6.80
N GLU A 144 1.96 9.59 -7.39
CA GLU A 144 2.00 9.17 -8.81
C GLU A 144 1.09 7.96 -9.07
N HIS A 145 1.26 6.91 -8.26
CA HIS A 145 0.49 5.67 -8.40
C HIS A 145 -0.98 5.86 -8.04
N ALA A 146 -1.31 6.75 -7.08
CA ALA A 146 -2.69 7.09 -6.78
C ALA A 146 -3.40 7.77 -7.98
N TYR A 147 -2.72 8.66 -8.71
CA TYR A 147 -3.28 9.25 -9.93
C TYR A 147 -3.42 8.24 -11.08
N ALA A 148 -2.47 7.31 -11.21
CA ALA A 148 -2.55 6.23 -12.20
C ALA A 148 -3.76 5.30 -11.93
N ASN A 149 -3.87 4.74 -10.73
CA ASN A 149 -4.95 3.81 -10.37
C ASN A 149 -6.33 4.49 -10.45
N ARG A 150 -6.41 5.76 -10.05
CA ARG A 150 -7.66 6.54 -10.15
C ARG A 150 -8.07 6.83 -11.60
N LEU A 151 -7.11 7.02 -12.50
CA LEU A 151 -7.39 7.17 -13.93
C LEU A 151 -7.95 5.87 -14.49
N THR A 152 -7.29 4.73 -14.24
CA THR A 152 -7.77 3.40 -14.63
C THR A 152 -9.20 3.16 -14.13
N ARG A 153 -9.44 3.31 -12.83
CA ARG A 153 -10.77 3.12 -12.20
C ARG A 153 -11.86 3.99 -12.83
N LEU A 154 -11.61 5.29 -13.05
CA LEU A 154 -12.60 6.21 -13.61
C LEU A 154 -12.86 5.97 -15.11
N VAL A 155 -11.86 5.54 -15.87
CA VAL A 155 -12.01 5.17 -17.29
C VAL A 155 -12.77 3.86 -17.41
N GLU A 156 -12.47 2.85 -16.58
CA GLU A 156 -13.20 1.58 -16.52
C GLU A 156 -14.67 1.81 -16.16
N ALA A 157 -14.95 2.59 -15.10
CA ALA A 157 -16.32 2.95 -14.72
C ALA A 157 -17.06 3.68 -15.86
N LEU A 158 -16.42 4.63 -16.55
CA LEU A 158 -17.01 5.27 -17.73
C LEU A 158 -17.32 4.29 -18.87
N HIS A 159 -16.50 3.26 -19.09
CA HIS A 159 -16.77 2.23 -20.10
C HIS A 159 -17.97 1.35 -19.69
N GLN A 160 -18.09 0.97 -18.41
CA GLN A 160 -19.25 0.21 -17.92
C GLN A 160 -20.55 1.03 -18.03
N LEU A 161 -20.53 2.30 -17.60
CA LEU A 161 -21.66 3.23 -17.70
C LEU A 161 -22.03 3.58 -19.15
N SER A 162 -21.09 3.45 -20.10
CA SER A 162 -21.31 3.66 -21.54
C SER A 162 -21.60 2.38 -22.31
N GLY A 163 -21.63 1.22 -21.65
CA GLY A 163 -21.86 -0.08 -22.27
C GLY A 163 -23.23 -0.17 -22.95
N PRO A 164 -23.40 -1.12 -23.90
CA PRO A 164 -24.69 -1.30 -24.54
C PRO A 164 -25.73 -1.73 -23.50
N ALA A 165 -26.76 -0.90 -23.31
CA ALA A 165 -27.92 -1.27 -22.50
C ALA A 165 -28.46 -2.63 -22.95
N LEU A 166 -28.67 -3.53 -21.97
CA LEU A 166 -29.20 -4.87 -22.20
C LEU A 166 -30.47 -4.84 -23.05
N PRO A 167 -30.71 -5.86 -23.89
CA PRO A 167 -31.72 -5.78 -24.94
C PRO A 167 -33.10 -5.50 -24.36
N ALA A 168 -33.73 -4.43 -24.86
CA ALA A 168 -35.06 -4.01 -24.45
C ALA A 168 -36.04 -5.19 -24.50
N ALA A 169 -36.70 -5.46 -23.37
CA ALA A 169 -37.68 -6.52 -23.26
C ALA A 169 -38.74 -6.37 -24.37
N ARG A 170 -39.06 -7.48 -25.05
CA ARG A 170 -39.93 -7.48 -26.24
C ARG A 170 -41.29 -6.86 -25.93
N GLY A 171 -41.61 -5.71 -26.55
CA GLY A 171 -43.01 -5.27 -26.64
C GLY A 171 -43.27 -3.77 -26.76
N ALA A 172 -42.95 -3.15 -27.91
CA ALA A 172 -43.62 -1.90 -28.33
C ALA A 172 -43.46 -1.63 -29.84
N ARG A 173 -44.36 -2.16 -30.68
CA ARG A 173 -44.50 -1.74 -32.09
C ARG A 173 -45.27 -0.40 -32.19
N ALA A 174 -44.71 0.66 -31.60
CA ALA A 174 -45.23 2.04 -31.70
C ALA A 174 -44.19 3.08 -31.17
N ALA A 175 -43.00 3.17 -31.79
CA ALA A 175 -41.91 3.99 -31.26
C ALA A 175 -41.00 4.66 -32.32
N GLY A 176 -41.48 4.91 -33.55
CA GLY A 176 -40.63 5.39 -34.65
C GLY A 176 -39.87 6.69 -34.35
N GLU A 177 -40.55 7.69 -33.78
CA GLU A 177 -39.95 9.00 -33.47
C GLU A 177 -39.32 9.03 -32.06
N ALA A 178 -39.93 8.36 -31.08
CA ALA A 178 -39.39 8.25 -29.73
C ALA A 178 -38.05 7.48 -29.70
N ALA A 179 -37.95 6.37 -30.43
CA ALA A 179 -36.70 5.59 -30.51
C ALA A 179 -35.58 6.35 -31.25
N ALA A 180 -35.93 7.25 -32.19
CA ALA A 180 -34.98 8.14 -32.84
C ALA A 180 -34.47 9.23 -31.88
N SER A 181 -35.38 9.86 -31.12
CA SER A 181 -35.02 10.80 -30.04
C SER A 181 -34.09 10.12 -29.00
N ASP A 182 -34.45 8.93 -28.54
CA ASP A 182 -33.63 8.16 -27.60
C ASP A 182 -32.28 7.72 -28.19
N ALA A 183 -32.22 7.41 -29.49
CA ALA A 183 -30.97 7.10 -30.17
C ALA A 183 -30.04 8.33 -30.23
N GLN A 184 -30.60 9.51 -30.55
CA GLN A 184 -29.88 10.79 -30.52
C GLN A 184 -29.40 11.13 -29.10
N GLY A 185 -30.25 10.92 -28.09
CA GLY A 185 -29.90 11.08 -26.67
C GLY A 185 -28.76 10.16 -26.25
N ARG A 186 -28.85 8.85 -26.55
CA ARG A 186 -27.78 7.87 -26.29
C ARG A 186 -26.47 8.22 -27.02
N ALA A 187 -26.54 8.67 -28.27
CA ALA A 187 -25.35 9.13 -29.01
C ALA A 187 -24.71 10.37 -28.35
N ALA A 188 -25.51 11.34 -27.90
CA ALA A 188 -25.04 12.51 -27.18
C ALA A 188 -24.41 12.15 -25.82
N LEU A 189 -24.97 11.16 -25.11
CA LEU A 189 -24.41 10.62 -23.87
C LEU A 189 -23.07 9.90 -24.11
N GLY A 190 -22.97 9.06 -25.14
CA GLY A 190 -21.72 8.40 -25.53
C GLY A 190 -20.62 9.39 -25.89
N VAL A 191 -20.94 10.44 -26.65
CA VAL A 191 -20.02 11.56 -26.94
C VAL A 191 -19.68 12.33 -25.66
N GLY A 192 -20.63 12.49 -24.73
CA GLY A 192 -20.42 13.09 -23.42
C GLY A 192 -19.41 12.32 -22.57
N ALA A 193 -19.57 10.99 -22.48
CA ALA A 193 -18.71 10.08 -21.75
C ALA A 193 -17.30 9.97 -22.37
N ALA A 194 -17.19 9.86 -23.70
CA ALA A 194 -15.90 9.89 -24.38
C ALA A 194 -15.12 11.20 -24.11
N ARG A 195 -15.81 12.35 -24.13
CA ARG A 195 -15.21 13.65 -23.76
C ARG A 195 -14.88 13.74 -22.27
N ALA A 196 -15.66 13.11 -21.39
CA ALA A 196 -15.36 13.03 -19.96
C ALA A 196 -14.10 12.20 -19.69
N GLY A 197 -13.96 11.05 -20.35
CA GLY A 197 -12.77 10.20 -20.32
C GLY A 197 -11.51 10.96 -20.76
N ALA A 198 -11.54 11.58 -21.95
CA ALA A 198 -10.41 12.37 -22.46
C ALA A 198 -10.05 13.57 -21.54
N LEU A 199 -11.03 14.21 -20.90
CA LEU A 199 -10.77 15.27 -19.92
C LEU A 199 -10.11 14.73 -18.64
N LEU A 200 -10.59 13.60 -18.11
CA LEU A 200 -10.02 12.94 -16.93
C LEU A 200 -8.61 12.44 -17.20
N GLU A 201 -8.38 11.78 -18.33
CA GLU A 201 -7.06 11.33 -18.81
C GLU A 201 -6.08 12.50 -18.87
N ARG A 202 -6.41 13.57 -19.60
CA ARG A 202 -5.57 14.77 -19.67
C ARG A 202 -5.25 15.33 -18.28
N ARG A 203 -6.24 15.45 -17.38
CA ARG A 203 -6.05 16.03 -16.05
C ARG A 203 -5.22 15.14 -15.13
N LEU A 204 -5.49 13.83 -15.11
CA LEU A 204 -4.83 12.88 -14.21
C LEU A 204 -3.42 12.53 -14.71
N THR A 205 -3.20 12.42 -16.02
CA THR A 205 -1.86 12.29 -16.59
C THR A 205 -1.00 13.52 -16.27
N LEU A 206 -1.52 14.75 -16.44
CA LEU A 206 -0.78 15.96 -16.04
C LEU A 206 -0.53 16.05 -14.52
N ALA A 207 -1.40 15.47 -13.68
CA ALA A 207 -1.17 15.38 -12.23
C ALA A 207 -0.12 14.29 -11.90
N ARG A 208 -0.15 13.17 -12.62
CA ARG A 208 0.82 12.07 -12.53
C ARG A 208 2.23 12.55 -12.89
N THR A 209 2.43 13.17 -14.05
CA THR A 209 3.75 13.68 -14.48
C THR A 209 4.34 14.68 -13.47
N ARG A 210 3.54 15.63 -12.97
CA ARG A 210 3.98 16.56 -11.91
C ARG A 210 4.34 15.84 -10.60
N SER A 211 3.60 14.80 -10.23
CA SER A 211 3.88 13.99 -9.05
C SER A 211 5.14 13.13 -9.21
N HIS A 212 5.39 12.64 -10.42
CA HIS A 212 6.59 11.90 -10.78
C HIS A 212 7.84 12.79 -10.67
N SER A 213 7.83 13.98 -11.28
CA SER A 213 8.92 14.95 -11.15
C SER A 213 9.15 15.37 -9.69
N ALA A 214 8.09 15.58 -8.92
CA ALA A 214 8.19 15.89 -7.49
C ALA A 214 8.74 14.73 -6.65
N ALA A 215 8.47 13.47 -7.03
CA ALA A 215 9.05 12.29 -6.40
C ALA A 215 10.55 12.17 -6.68
N LEU A 216 10.98 12.35 -7.94
CA LEU A 216 12.40 12.38 -8.31
C LEU A 216 13.16 13.51 -7.59
N GLN A 217 12.58 14.72 -7.53
CA GLN A 217 13.15 15.84 -6.79
C GLN A 217 13.26 15.57 -5.29
N ALA A 218 12.27 14.90 -4.69
CA ALA A 218 12.32 14.51 -3.28
C ALA A 218 13.42 13.46 -3.03
N LEU A 219 13.53 12.44 -3.88
CA LEU A 219 14.57 11.40 -3.79
C LEU A 219 15.99 11.93 -4.00
N GLY A 220 16.16 13.01 -4.77
CA GLY A 220 17.44 13.72 -4.93
C GLY A 220 17.73 14.79 -3.86
N SER A 221 16.89 14.92 -2.82
CA SER A 221 17.03 15.98 -1.81
C SER A 221 17.85 15.55 -0.59
N SER A 222 18.58 16.50 0.01
CA SER A 222 19.27 16.28 1.29
C SER A 222 18.34 15.80 2.41
N ARG A 223 17.08 16.25 2.38
CA ARG A 223 16.02 15.77 3.29
C ARG A 223 15.80 14.27 3.15
N PHE A 224 15.73 13.74 1.94
CA PHE A 224 15.60 12.30 1.72
C PHE A 224 16.84 11.53 2.17
N HIS A 225 18.05 12.03 1.88
CA HIS A 225 19.29 11.39 2.33
C HIS A 225 19.36 11.28 3.86
N ALA A 226 19.02 12.36 4.58
CA ALA A 226 18.93 12.32 6.05
C ALA A 226 17.94 11.26 6.58
N VAL A 227 16.84 10.98 5.86
CA VAL A 227 15.90 9.90 6.21
C VAL A 227 16.49 8.52 5.90
N ALA A 228 17.16 8.37 4.76
CA ALA A 228 17.84 7.12 4.42
C ALA A 228 18.95 6.79 5.44
N ASP A 229 19.73 7.78 5.86
CA ASP A 229 20.77 7.65 6.89
C ASP A 229 20.16 7.33 8.26
N ALA A 230 19.07 7.99 8.66
CA ALA A 230 18.36 7.67 9.91
C ALA A 230 17.79 6.25 9.92
N VAL A 231 17.31 5.75 8.77
CA VAL A 231 16.86 4.35 8.62
C VAL A 231 18.04 3.37 8.56
N ALA A 232 19.19 3.77 8.02
CA ALA A 232 20.41 2.97 8.05
C ALA A 232 20.96 2.82 9.48
N LEU A 233 20.93 3.89 10.28
CA LEU A 233 21.23 3.82 11.71
C LEU A 233 20.24 2.90 12.43
N LEU A 234 18.94 3.02 12.15
CA LEU A 234 17.89 2.15 12.71
C LEU A 234 18.07 0.66 12.39
N ALA A 235 18.72 0.32 11.28
CA ALA A 235 19.05 -1.07 10.94
C ALA A 235 20.13 -1.68 11.85
N SER A 236 20.94 -0.85 12.51
CA SER A 236 22.00 -1.27 13.43
C SER A 236 21.58 -1.07 14.90
N ASP A 237 21.12 0.12 15.26
CA ASP A 237 20.80 0.50 16.63
C ASP A 237 19.39 1.09 16.76
N VAL A 238 18.71 0.81 17.87
CA VAL A 238 17.32 1.19 18.10
C VAL A 238 17.29 2.06 19.36
N PRO A 239 17.04 3.38 19.27
CA PRO A 239 17.09 4.27 20.41
C PRO A 239 15.88 4.04 21.34
N LEU A 240 16.08 3.16 22.32
CA LEU A 240 15.11 2.87 23.37
C LEU A 240 15.04 4.00 24.40
N ALA A 241 13.88 4.17 25.03
CA ALA A 241 13.74 5.10 26.15
C ALA A 241 14.54 4.60 27.38
N PRO A 242 15.05 5.49 28.24
CA PRO A 242 15.70 5.11 29.49
C PRO A 242 14.84 4.16 30.34
N GLY A 243 15.45 3.10 30.89
CA GLY A 243 14.75 2.10 31.70
C GLY A 243 13.80 1.17 30.94
N THR A 244 13.89 1.10 29.61
CA THR A 244 13.18 0.10 28.78
C THR A 244 14.00 -1.19 28.61
N THR A 245 15.33 -1.06 28.68
CA THR A 245 16.29 -2.17 28.77
C THR A 245 15.96 -3.06 29.97
N GLY A 246 15.61 -4.33 29.71
CA GLY A 246 15.23 -5.30 30.76
C GLY A 246 13.75 -5.32 31.16
N ARG A 247 12.89 -4.49 30.56
CA ARG A 247 11.43 -4.60 30.74
C ARG A 247 10.91 -5.82 29.97
N THR A 248 9.98 -6.60 30.52
CA THR A 248 9.40 -7.79 29.86
C THR A 248 8.67 -7.42 28.56
N ALA A 249 8.49 -8.38 27.65
CA ALA A 249 7.75 -8.18 26.39
C ALA A 249 6.26 -7.83 26.63
N GLU A 250 5.71 -8.18 27.79
CA GLU A 250 4.37 -7.80 28.22
C GLU A 250 4.15 -6.27 28.23
N ALA A 251 5.21 -5.48 28.39
CA ALA A 251 5.12 -4.01 28.29
C ALA A 251 4.80 -3.50 26.87
N LEU A 252 4.84 -4.37 25.85
CA LEU A 252 4.33 -4.09 24.50
C LEU A 252 2.84 -4.43 24.33
N LEU A 253 2.21 -5.14 25.27
CA LEU A 253 0.79 -5.51 25.21
C LEU A 253 -0.11 -4.29 25.44
N GLU A 254 0.08 -3.50 26.52
CA GLU A 254 -0.76 -2.32 26.78
C GLU A 254 -0.82 -1.33 25.60
N PRO A 255 0.30 -0.96 24.93
CA PRO A 255 0.23 -0.10 23.75
C PRO A 255 -0.53 -0.73 22.58
N ALA A 256 -0.46 -2.06 22.40
CA ALA A 256 -1.16 -2.78 21.33
C ALA A 256 -2.66 -2.91 21.61
N GLU A 257 -3.04 -3.27 22.84
CA GLU A 257 -4.42 -3.25 23.34
C GLU A 257 -5.03 -1.85 23.23
N ARG A 258 -4.28 -0.81 23.59
CA ARG A 258 -4.72 0.59 23.44
C ARG A 258 -4.94 0.99 21.98
N ALA A 259 -4.17 0.42 21.04
CA ALA A 259 -4.41 0.60 19.61
C ALA A 259 -5.66 -0.15 19.12
N GLU A 260 -5.94 -1.34 19.67
CA GLU A 260 -7.18 -2.09 19.43
C GLU A 260 -8.40 -1.36 19.99
N GLN A 261 -8.37 -0.93 21.25
CA GLN A 261 -9.44 -0.16 21.87
C GLN A 261 -9.77 1.11 21.07
N ARG A 262 -8.77 1.88 20.65
CA ARG A 262 -8.98 3.06 19.77
C ARG A 262 -9.65 2.69 18.45
N LEU A 263 -9.28 1.56 17.84
CA LEU A 263 -9.91 1.05 16.63
C LEU A 263 -11.37 0.64 16.89
N LEU A 264 -11.63 -0.13 17.94
CA LEU A 264 -12.98 -0.55 18.36
C LEU A 264 -13.88 0.66 18.62
N THR A 265 -13.41 1.65 19.38
CA THR A 265 -14.14 2.91 19.63
C THR A 265 -14.41 3.68 18.34
N ALA A 266 -13.42 3.79 17.44
CA ALA A 266 -13.61 4.49 16.17
C ALA A 266 -14.58 3.77 15.22
N VAL A 267 -14.59 2.43 15.23
CA VAL A 267 -15.54 1.61 14.44
C VAL A 267 -16.96 1.70 15.03
N ALA A 268 -17.10 1.64 16.36
CA ALA A 268 -18.38 1.83 17.04
C ALA A 268 -18.96 3.24 16.85
N ALA A 269 -18.10 4.24 16.63
CA ALA A 269 -18.50 5.61 16.30
C ALA A 269 -18.73 5.87 14.79
N LEU A 270 -18.68 4.84 13.93
CA LEU A 270 -18.99 5.01 12.51
C LEU A 270 -20.50 5.27 12.30
N PRO A 271 -20.88 6.09 11.30
CA PRO A 271 -22.29 6.29 10.94
C PRO A 271 -23.01 4.97 10.63
N PRO A 272 -24.34 4.89 10.88
CA PRO A 272 -25.17 3.71 10.57
C PRO A 272 -25.31 3.46 9.06
N ALA A 273 -26.03 2.41 8.65
CA ALA A 273 -26.31 2.14 7.24
C ALA A 273 -27.23 3.20 6.64
N ASP A 274 -28.35 3.44 7.31
CA ASP A 274 -29.53 4.07 6.73
C ASP A 274 -29.49 5.60 6.86
N SER A 275 -28.30 6.18 6.89
CA SER A 275 -28.11 7.64 6.94
C SER A 275 -28.26 8.26 5.54
N GLU A 276 -29.46 8.19 5.00
CA GLU A 276 -29.85 8.99 3.83
C GLU A 276 -30.21 10.43 4.24
N PRO A 277 -29.89 11.45 3.42
CA PRO A 277 -29.05 11.39 2.22
C PRO A 277 -27.55 11.28 2.55
N TYR A 278 -26.78 10.75 1.59
CA TYR A 278 -25.32 10.61 1.70
C TYR A 278 -24.63 11.92 2.14
N ASN A 279 -23.79 11.82 3.17
CA ASN A 279 -23.10 12.96 3.76
C ASN A 279 -21.57 12.82 3.66
N GLU A 280 -20.93 13.68 2.86
CA GLU A 280 -19.47 13.70 2.65
C GLU A 280 -18.67 13.86 3.96
N ALA A 281 -19.22 14.51 4.99
CA ALA A 281 -18.55 14.66 6.29
C ALA A 281 -18.26 13.31 6.97
N GLN A 282 -19.01 12.26 6.63
CA GLN A 282 -18.80 10.92 7.15
C GLN A 282 -17.48 10.28 6.67
N ASP A 283 -16.99 10.63 5.47
CA ASP A 283 -15.80 10.00 4.88
C ASP A 283 -14.56 10.16 5.78
N ALA A 284 -14.47 11.25 6.56
CA ALA A 284 -13.42 11.50 7.53
C ALA A 284 -13.35 10.43 8.64
N ALA A 285 -14.49 9.98 9.17
CA ALA A 285 -14.55 8.94 10.20
C ALA A 285 -14.07 7.58 9.64
N TRP A 286 -14.50 7.24 8.43
CA TRP A 286 -14.05 6.03 7.71
C TRP A 286 -12.55 6.05 7.40
N HIS A 287 -11.99 7.20 6.99
CA HIS A 287 -10.55 7.37 6.81
C HIS A 287 -9.76 7.25 8.13
N GLN A 288 -10.32 7.72 9.25
CA GLN A 288 -9.71 7.57 10.57
C GLN A 288 -9.73 6.12 11.05
N ALA A 289 -10.86 5.41 10.90
CA ALA A 289 -10.95 3.97 11.17
C ALA A 289 -9.92 3.17 10.34
N ARG A 290 -9.73 3.52 9.06
CA ARG A 290 -8.68 2.92 8.21
C ARG A 290 -7.26 3.17 8.72
N LEU A 291 -6.97 4.36 9.23
CA LEU A 291 -5.67 4.66 9.83
C LEU A 291 -5.43 3.80 11.08
N LEU A 292 -6.43 3.75 11.97
CA LEU A 292 -6.36 2.98 13.22
C LEU A 292 -6.24 1.47 12.96
N LEU A 293 -6.99 0.93 11.98
CA LEU A 293 -6.90 -0.47 11.58
C LEU A 293 -5.49 -0.84 11.12
N ARG A 294 -4.84 0.05 10.36
CA ARG A 294 -3.45 -0.15 9.92
C ARG A 294 -2.47 -0.08 11.09
N LEU A 295 -2.66 0.83 12.04
CA LEU A 295 -1.81 0.94 13.24
C LEU A 295 -1.93 -0.29 14.14
N HIS A 296 -3.14 -0.77 14.41
CA HIS A 296 -3.38 -2.00 15.17
C HIS A 296 -2.78 -3.23 14.44
N ARG A 297 -2.94 -3.35 13.12
CA ARG A 297 -2.27 -4.41 12.34
C ARG A 297 -0.74 -4.38 12.45
N TYR A 298 -0.10 -3.21 12.45
CA TYR A 298 1.35 -3.12 12.64
C TYR A 298 1.77 -3.42 14.10
N ALA A 299 0.94 -3.06 15.09
CA ALA A 299 1.17 -3.45 16.49
C ALA A 299 1.12 -4.97 16.67
N HIS A 300 0.11 -5.62 16.07
CA HIS A 300 -0.05 -7.07 16.06
C HIS A 300 1.09 -7.79 15.33
N GLU A 301 1.59 -7.25 14.20
CA GLU A 301 2.78 -7.77 13.52
C GLU A 301 4.04 -7.74 14.41
N VAL A 302 4.16 -6.78 15.33
CA VAL A 302 5.27 -6.72 16.30
C VAL A 302 5.07 -7.69 17.46
N VAL A 303 3.87 -7.71 18.06
CA VAL A 303 3.60 -8.47 19.30
C VAL A 303 3.52 -9.97 19.05
N LEU A 304 2.85 -10.40 17.97
CA LEU A 304 2.66 -11.84 17.67
C LEU A 304 3.59 -12.35 16.55
N GLY A 305 4.48 -11.50 16.02
CA GLY A 305 5.39 -11.86 14.92
C GLY A 305 4.71 -12.18 13.57
N ALA A 306 3.39 -12.08 13.50
CA ALA A 306 2.58 -12.50 12.36
C ALA A 306 1.49 -11.47 12.02
N ALA A 307 1.17 -11.36 10.73
CA ALA A 307 0.06 -10.53 10.26
C ALA A 307 -1.28 -11.22 10.52
N ALA A 308 -2.24 -10.51 11.10
CA ALA A 308 -3.62 -11.00 11.28
C ALA A 308 -4.35 -11.14 9.93
N PRO A 309 -4.66 -12.36 9.44
CA PRO A 309 -5.36 -12.53 8.16
C PRO A 309 -6.82 -12.06 8.22
N ALA A 310 -7.48 -12.20 9.38
CA ALA A 310 -8.86 -11.77 9.60
C ALA A 310 -9.08 -10.26 9.35
N LEU A 311 -8.05 -9.43 9.57
CA LEU A 311 -8.10 -7.98 9.34
C LEU A 311 -7.66 -7.56 7.93
N ALA A 312 -7.33 -8.53 7.05
CA ALA A 312 -6.90 -8.25 5.68
C ALA A 312 -8.07 -7.82 4.80
N SER A 313 -9.21 -8.52 4.88
CA SER A 313 -10.47 -8.19 4.19
C SER A 313 -10.99 -6.81 4.58
N CYS A 314 -11.11 -6.55 5.88
CA CYS A 314 -11.46 -5.25 6.45
C CYS A 314 -10.57 -4.12 5.91
N GLY A 315 -9.26 -4.35 5.89
CA GLY A 315 -8.29 -3.38 5.36
C GLY A 315 -8.49 -3.11 3.86
N HIS A 316 -8.82 -4.15 3.08
CA HIS A 316 -9.09 -4.02 1.66
C HIS A 316 -10.39 -3.24 1.40
N ALA A 317 -11.46 -3.52 2.13
CA ALA A 317 -12.73 -2.78 2.03
C ALA A 317 -12.53 -1.27 2.30
N LEU A 318 -11.74 -0.92 3.33
CA LEU A 318 -11.42 0.48 3.62
C LEU A 318 -10.48 1.12 2.58
N ASP A 319 -9.58 0.34 1.95
CA ASP A 319 -8.80 0.83 0.80
C ASP A 319 -9.71 1.13 -0.40
N LEU A 320 -10.68 0.24 -0.72
CA LEU A 320 -11.67 0.45 -1.78
C LEU A 320 -12.55 1.68 -1.51
N HIS A 321 -13.07 1.84 -0.28
CA HIS A 321 -13.79 3.04 0.17
C HIS A 321 -13.00 4.31 -0.13
N ARG A 322 -11.73 4.34 0.29
CA ARG A 322 -10.87 5.51 0.15
C ARG A 322 -10.54 5.82 -1.30
N ASP A 323 -10.32 4.80 -2.13
CA ASP A 323 -10.06 5.01 -3.56
C ASP A 323 -11.33 5.44 -4.32
N ALA A 324 -12.52 4.99 -3.90
CA ALA A 324 -13.82 5.43 -4.41
C ALA A 324 -14.14 6.90 -4.04
N VAL A 325 -13.94 7.32 -2.77
CA VAL A 325 -14.07 8.72 -2.34
C VAL A 325 -13.13 9.63 -3.17
N GLU A 326 -11.86 9.23 -3.33
CA GLU A 326 -10.89 9.98 -4.11
C GLU A 326 -11.23 10.05 -5.62
N ALA A 327 -11.89 9.03 -6.17
CA ALA A 327 -12.40 8.98 -7.53
C ALA A 327 -13.62 9.89 -7.73
N ALA A 328 -14.62 9.82 -6.84
CA ALA A 328 -15.80 10.69 -6.83
C ALA A 328 -15.40 12.17 -6.74
N ALA A 329 -14.44 12.51 -5.86
CA ALA A 329 -13.90 13.86 -5.74
C ALA A 329 -13.18 14.34 -7.02
N ALA A 330 -12.48 13.44 -7.73
CA ALA A 330 -11.83 13.77 -9.00
C ALA A 330 -12.84 14.00 -10.14
N ALA A 331 -13.92 13.21 -10.23
CA ALA A 331 -15.02 13.43 -11.17
C ALA A 331 -15.70 14.79 -10.93
N ALA A 332 -16.05 15.11 -9.68
CA ALA A 332 -16.62 16.41 -9.31
C ALA A 332 -15.66 17.59 -9.59
N ALA A 333 -14.35 17.41 -9.37
CA ALA A 333 -13.34 18.42 -9.71
C ALA A 333 -13.15 18.59 -11.23
N ALA A 334 -13.37 17.54 -12.03
CA ALA A 334 -13.38 17.63 -13.49
C ALA A 334 -14.63 18.34 -14.01
N ALA A 335 -15.81 18.11 -13.41
CA ALA A 335 -17.07 18.77 -13.76
C ALA A 335 -17.02 20.30 -13.54
N ARG A 336 -16.17 20.79 -12.62
CA ARG A 336 -15.90 22.22 -12.41
C ARG A 336 -14.91 22.84 -13.42
N THR A 337 -14.52 22.14 -14.48
CA THR A 337 -13.65 22.68 -15.54
C THR A 337 -14.44 23.67 -16.41
N PRO A 338 -13.94 24.89 -16.66
CA PRO A 338 -14.66 25.86 -17.49
C PRO A 338 -14.78 25.40 -18.96
N ARG A 339 -15.88 25.79 -19.61
CA ARG A 339 -16.18 25.54 -21.04
C ARG A 339 -16.31 24.06 -21.43
N ILE A 340 -16.66 23.16 -20.50
CA ILE A 340 -17.07 21.79 -20.84
C ILE A 340 -18.48 21.78 -21.44
N ALA A 341 -18.76 20.80 -22.31
CA ALA A 341 -20.09 20.62 -22.89
C ALA A 341 -21.09 20.06 -21.84
N PRO A 342 -22.39 20.40 -21.89
CA PRO A 342 -23.38 19.90 -20.93
C PRO A 342 -23.44 18.36 -20.84
N ALA A 343 -23.34 17.64 -21.96
CA ALA A 343 -23.28 16.18 -21.98
C ALA A 343 -22.05 15.61 -21.25
N THR A 344 -20.92 16.33 -21.27
CA THR A 344 -19.70 15.96 -20.52
C THR A 344 -19.88 16.24 -19.03
N ALA A 345 -20.52 17.35 -18.66
CA ALA A 345 -20.86 17.64 -17.26
C ALA A 345 -21.82 16.60 -16.69
N TYR A 346 -22.84 16.19 -17.46
CA TYR A 346 -23.77 15.13 -17.10
C TYR A 346 -23.06 13.78 -16.89
N ALA A 347 -22.22 13.34 -17.84
CA ALA A 347 -21.46 12.09 -17.71
C ALA A 347 -20.55 12.09 -16.47
N LEU A 348 -19.91 13.22 -16.13
CA LEU A 348 -19.12 13.36 -14.91
C LEU A 348 -19.98 13.37 -13.63
N GLY A 349 -21.23 13.82 -13.70
CA GLY A 349 -22.21 13.72 -12.61
C GLY A 349 -22.66 12.28 -12.36
N VAL A 350 -22.99 11.53 -13.43
CA VAL A 350 -23.32 10.09 -13.33
C VAL A 350 -22.13 9.30 -12.77
N LEU A 351 -20.91 9.56 -13.28
CA LEU A 351 -19.69 8.96 -12.77
C LEU A 351 -19.41 9.32 -11.30
N HIS A 352 -19.75 10.53 -10.85
CA HIS A 352 -19.65 10.87 -9.44
C HIS A 352 -20.62 10.04 -8.59
N ALA A 353 -21.89 9.91 -9.01
CA ALA A 353 -22.90 9.13 -8.30
C ALA A 353 -22.54 7.64 -8.24
N ASP A 354 -22.12 7.05 -9.36
CA ASP A 354 -21.56 5.70 -9.45
C ASP A 354 -20.44 5.47 -8.41
N GLN A 355 -19.46 6.37 -8.35
CA GLN A 355 -18.38 6.28 -7.37
C GLN A 355 -18.83 6.55 -5.92
N ARG A 356 -20.01 7.15 -5.68
CA ARG A 356 -20.61 7.25 -4.33
C ARG A 356 -21.35 5.97 -3.94
N HIS A 357 -22.02 5.28 -4.85
CA HIS A 357 -22.55 3.93 -4.58
C HIS A 357 -21.43 2.93 -4.27
N GLU A 358 -20.29 3.02 -4.96
CA GLU A 358 -19.07 2.25 -4.65
C GLU A 358 -18.51 2.53 -3.24
N VAL A 359 -18.63 3.78 -2.75
CA VAL A 359 -18.29 4.14 -1.36
C VAL A 359 -19.22 3.42 -0.38
N GLU A 360 -20.52 3.38 -0.65
CA GLU A 360 -21.52 2.72 0.19
C GLU A 360 -21.36 1.19 0.18
N ALA A 361 -21.14 0.60 -1.00
CA ALA A 361 -20.83 -0.83 -1.15
C ALA A 361 -19.57 -1.22 -0.34
N ALA A 362 -18.50 -0.41 -0.41
CA ALA A 362 -17.30 -0.65 0.40
C ALA A 362 -17.55 -0.54 1.92
N ARG A 363 -18.47 0.33 2.36
CA ARG A 363 -18.91 0.42 3.77
C ARG A 363 -19.71 -0.82 4.19
N ALA A 364 -20.57 -1.35 3.32
CA ALA A 364 -21.32 -2.58 3.56
C ALA A 364 -20.36 -3.78 3.71
N VAL A 365 -19.48 -4.00 2.72
CA VAL A 365 -18.46 -5.07 2.74
C VAL A 365 -17.57 -4.98 3.97
N PHE A 366 -17.18 -3.77 4.41
CA PHE A 366 -16.44 -3.62 5.67
C PHE A 366 -17.21 -4.16 6.87
N ARG A 367 -18.51 -3.85 7.00
CA ARG A 367 -19.34 -4.31 8.13
C ARG A 367 -19.59 -5.82 8.10
N GLU A 368 -19.82 -6.39 6.92
CA GLU A 368 -19.97 -7.84 6.73
C GLU A 368 -18.68 -8.60 7.08
N THR A 369 -17.52 -8.02 6.77
CA THR A 369 -16.21 -8.66 7.01
C THR A 369 -15.60 -8.33 8.36
N TRP A 370 -16.21 -7.44 9.16
CA TRP A 370 -15.69 -6.99 10.44
C TRP A 370 -15.79 -8.10 11.52
N PRO A 371 -14.67 -8.69 12.00
CA PRO A 371 -14.73 -9.90 12.82
C PRO A 371 -15.32 -9.67 14.22
N TYR A 372 -15.38 -8.42 14.69
CA TYR A 372 -15.99 -8.04 15.97
C TYR A 372 -17.44 -7.52 15.82
N ALA A 373 -18.06 -7.64 14.64
CA ALA A 373 -19.43 -7.14 14.41
C ALA A 373 -20.47 -7.81 15.32
N THR A 374 -20.30 -9.10 15.63
CA THR A 374 -21.14 -9.88 16.54
C THR A 374 -21.02 -9.47 18.00
N ALA A 375 -19.92 -8.84 18.40
CA ALA A 375 -19.74 -8.30 19.75
C ALA A 375 -20.39 -6.91 19.93
N LEU A 376 -20.64 -6.20 18.83
CA LEU A 376 -21.30 -4.88 18.82
C LEU A 376 -22.83 -4.96 18.68
N THR A 377 -23.39 -6.15 18.41
CA THR A 377 -24.84 -6.40 18.32
C THR A 377 -25.45 -7.04 19.57
N ALA A 378 -24.70 -7.12 20.67
CA ALA A 378 -25.26 -7.46 21.99
C ALA A 378 -25.92 -6.20 22.62
N PRO A 379 -27.23 -6.24 22.95
CA PRO A 379 -27.96 -5.11 23.54
C PRO A 379 -27.69 -4.90 25.03
#